data_AF-A0A060BV63-F1
#
_entry.id   AF-A0A060BV63-F1
#
_cell.length_a   1.000
_cell.length_b   1.000
_cell.length_c   1.000
_cell.angle_alpha   90.00
_cell.angle_beta   90.00
_cell.angle_gamma   90.00
#
_symmetry.space_group_name_H-M   'P 1'
#
loop_
_entity.id
_entity.type
_entity.pdbx_description
1 polymer ?
#
loop_
_entity_poly.entity_id
_entity_poly.type
_entity_poly.pdbx_seq_one_letter_code
_entity_poly.pdbx_strand_id
1 'polypeptide(L)'
;MQLGDLLCAVPALRALRAAFPRAHITLIGLPWAQGFAARFRHYLDAFIPFPGAPGLPEREARADETATFRRRVEAAGFDLALQLHGNGSHSNGVVAGLGTRAWAGFHPPGVRAPDGAYSAVYPEGEPEVRRLLHLLALLGIPAQGEALEFPIAPDEWRESARLRERFGL
;
A
#
# COMPACT_ATOMS: atom_id res chain seq x y z
N MET A 1 1.75 2.44 15.75
CA MET A 1 2.04 3.46 14.71
C MET A 1 1.82 2.77 13.37
N GLN A 2 0.80 3.16 12.60
CA GLN A 2 0.43 2.44 11.36
C GLN A 2 -0.03 3.41 10.26
N LEU A 3 -0.65 4.55 10.64
CA LEU A 3 -1.01 5.59 9.69
C LEU A 3 0.21 6.30 9.08
N GLY A 4 1.30 6.47 9.85
CA GLY A 4 2.53 7.10 9.37
C GLY A 4 3.12 6.38 8.15
N ASP A 5 3.16 5.05 8.20
CA ASP A 5 3.70 4.22 7.11
C ASP A 5 2.83 4.32 5.85
N LEU A 6 1.49 4.34 6.00
CA LEU A 6 0.59 4.58 4.88
C LEU A 6 0.75 5.98 4.27
N LEU A 7 1.01 7.00 5.09
CA LEU A 7 1.30 8.34 4.58
C LEU A 7 2.60 8.34 3.77
N CYS A 8 3.63 7.62 4.22
CA CYS A 8 4.88 7.45 3.47
C CYS A 8 4.68 6.78 2.10
N ALA A 9 3.62 5.99 1.91
CA ALA A 9 3.27 5.39 0.62
C ALA A 9 2.61 6.37 -0.37
N VAL A 10 2.09 7.52 0.09
CA VAL A 10 1.35 8.47 -0.76
C VAL A 10 2.16 8.97 -1.97
N PRO A 11 3.46 9.34 -1.85
CA PRO A 11 4.27 9.68 -3.01
C PRO A 11 4.38 8.57 -4.05
N ALA A 12 4.51 7.31 -3.61
CA ALA A 12 4.52 6.16 -4.50
C ALA A 12 3.16 5.97 -5.20
N LEU A 13 2.04 6.07 -4.47
CA LEU A 13 0.70 5.97 -5.05
C LEU A 13 0.44 7.06 -6.10
N ARG A 14 0.89 8.28 -5.85
CA ARG A 14 0.82 9.39 -6.82
C ARG A 14 1.62 9.10 -8.08
N ALA A 15 2.87 8.65 -7.94
CA ALA A 15 3.72 8.31 -9.08
C ALA A 15 3.12 7.16 -9.90
N LEU A 16 2.58 6.14 -9.23
CA LEU A 16 1.90 5.02 -9.88
C LEU A 16 0.66 5.49 -10.67
N ARG A 17 -0.20 6.32 -10.07
CA ARG A 17 -1.38 6.88 -10.75
C ARG A 17 -0.98 7.77 -11.93
N ALA A 18 0.08 8.56 -11.81
CA ALA A 18 0.57 9.40 -12.90
C ALA A 18 1.10 8.57 -14.09
N ALA A 19 1.84 7.50 -13.81
CA ALA A 19 2.35 6.60 -14.84
C ALA A 19 1.26 5.75 -15.50
N PHE A 20 0.24 5.35 -14.74
CA PHE A 20 -0.88 4.55 -15.23
C PHE A 20 -2.25 5.17 -14.89
N PRO A 21 -2.66 6.26 -15.56
CA PRO A 21 -3.89 6.98 -15.22
C PRO A 21 -5.15 6.12 -15.30
N ARG A 22 -5.15 5.10 -16.17
CA ARG A 22 -6.29 4.19 -16.40
C ARG A 22 -6.19 2.84 -15.69
N ALA A 23 -5.11 2.57 -14.95
CA ALA A 23 -4.99 1.31 -14.23
C ALA A 23 -5.99 1.27 -13.06
N HIS A 24 -6.49 0.07 -12.75
CA HIS A 24 -7.26 -0.16 -11.54
C HIS A 24 -6.30 -0.47 -10.39
N ILE A 25 -6.14 0.47 -9.46
CA ILE A 25 -5.19 0.39 -8.36
C ILE A 25 -5.95 0.04 -7.07
N THR A 26 -5.72 -1.17 -6.56
CA THR A 26 -6.32 -1.63 -5.30
C THR A 26 -5.30 -1.61 -4.17
N LEU A 27 -5.66 -1.03 -3.02
CA LEU A 27 -4.89 -1.19 -1.80
C LEU A 27 -5.31 -2.47 -1.08
N ILE A 28 -4.35 -3.38 -0.88
CA ILE A 28 -4.49 -4.51 0.04
C ILE A 28 -3.84 -4.11 1.36
N GLY A 29 -4.60 -4.10 2.44
CA GLY A 29 -4.10 -3.70 3.76
C GLY A 29 -5.00 -4.14 4.89
N LEU A 30 -4.54 -4.02 6.13
CA LEU A 30 -5.33 -4.38 7.30
C LEU A 30 -6.66 -3.60 7.34
N PRO A 31 -7.75 -4.16 7.91
CA PRO A 31 -9.08 -3.55 7.80
C PRO A 31 -9.19 -2.07 8.24
N TRP A 32 -8.37 -1.65 9.21
CA TRP A 32 -8.34 -0.24 9.65
C TRP A 32 -7.90 0.75 8.55
N ALA A 33 -7.18 0.28 7.52
CA ALA A 33 -6.71 1.10 6.41
C ALA A 33 -7.83 1.47 5.41
N GLN A 34 -9.05 0.96 5.59
CA GLN A 34 -10.18 1.27 4.71
C GLN A 34 -10.47 2.78 4.63
N GLY A 35 -10.39 3.49 5.77
CA GLY A 35 -10.57 4.94 5.82
C GLY A 35 -9.49 5.70 5.04
N PHE A 36 -8.24 5.20 5.09
CA PHE A 36 -7.15 5.74 4.27
C PHE A 36 -7.47 5.56 2.77
N ALA A 37 -7.83 4.35 2.34
CA ALA A 37 -8.14 4.07 0.94
C ALA A 37 -9.26 4.98 0.40
N ALA A 38 -10.34 5.14 1.17
CA ALA A 38 -11.46 6.02 0.79
C ALA A 38 -11.03 7.49 0.66
N ARG A 39 -10.11 7.96 1.52
CA ARG A 39 -9.61 9.32 1.50
C ARG A 39 -8.69 9.59 0.30
N PHE A 40 -7.94 8.59 -0.13
CA PHE A 40 -7.06 8.65 -1.31
C PHE A 40 -7.69 8.05 -2.58
N ARG A 41 -9.01 8.14 -2.73
CA ARG A 41 -9.74 7.62 -3.90
C ARG A 41 -9.33 8.17 -5.28
N HIS A 42 -8.54 9.25 -5.30
CA HIS A 42 -7.97 9.83 -6.52
C HIS A 42 -6.67 9.11 -6.95
N TYR A 43 -6.05 8.33 -6.06
CA TYR A 43 -4.95 7.41 -6.38
C TYR A 43 -5.41 5.95 -6.40
N LEU A 44 -6.31 5.57 -5.49
CA LEU A 44 -6.78 4.20 -5.27
C LEU A 44 -8.23 4.04 -5.74
N ASP A 45 -8.51 3.00 -6.52
CA ASP A 45 -9.86 2.71 -7.01
C ASP A 45 -10.63 1.77 -6.08
N ALA A 46 -9.93 0.93 -5.33
CA ALA A 46 -10.54 -0.07 -4.46
C ALA A 46 -9.66 -0.41 -3.24
N PHE A 47 -10.28 -1.09 -2.28
CA PHE A 47 -9.63 -1.63 -1.09
C PHE A 47 -10.05 -3.07 -0.86
N ILE A 48 -9.09 -3.96 -0.60
CA ILE A 48 -9.35 -5.33 -0.17
C ILE A 48 -8.76 -5.51 1.24
N PRO A 49 -9.57 -5.85 2.25
CA PRO A 49 -9.08 -6.10 3.60
C PRO A 49 -8.22 -7.35 3.62
N PHE A 50 -6.99 -7.19 4.07
CA PHE A 50 -6.04 -8.26 4.29
C PHE A 50 -6.35 -8.96 5.62
N PRO A 51 -6.49 -10.31 5.64
CA PRO A 51 -6.87 -11.06 6.83
C PRO A 51 -5.73 -11.23 7.84
N GLY A 52 -4.50 -10.87 7.46
CA GLY A 52 -3.28 -11.30 8.15
C GLY A 52 -2.61 -12.48 7.43
N ALA A 53 -1.44 -12.89 7.89
CA ALA A 53 -0.79 -14.13 7.46
C ALA A 53 -0.06 -14.79 8.63
N PRO A 54 0.18 -16.11 8.56
CA PRO A 54 1.03 -16.79 9.53
C PRO A 54 2.41 -16.10 9.64
N GLY A 55 2.81 -15.78 10.86
CA GLY A 55 4.11 -15.16 11.14
C GLY A 55 4.19 -13.66 10.84
N LEU A 56 3.10 -12.98 10.47
CA LEU A 56 3.07 -11.51 10.43
C LEU A 56 2.84 -10.93 11.83
N PRO A 57 3.73 -10.04 12.32
CA PRO A 57 3.59 -9.43 13.65
C PRO A 57 2.28 -8.64 13.83
N GLU A 58 1.73 -8.09 12.74
CA GLU A 58 0.61 -7.15 12.80
C GLU A 58 -0.74 -7.84 13.02
N ARG A 59 -0.94 -9.05 12.47
CA ARG A 59 -2.20 -9.80 12.57
C ARG A 59 -2.03 -11.24 12.10
N GLU A 60 -2.39 -12.20 12.97
CA GLU A 60 -2.57 -13.60 12.56
C GLU A 60 -3.85 -13.77 11.71
N ALA A 61 -3.75 -14.63 10.70
CA ALA A 61 -4.85 -14.89 9.79
C ALA A 61 -5.98 -15.70 10.45
N ARG A 62 -7.23 -15.26 10.28
CA ARG A 62 -8.41 -16.09 10.56
C ARG A 62 -8.82 -16.86 9.30
N ALA A 63 -9.16 -18.14 9.45
CA ALA A 63 -9.37 -19.04 8.31
C ALA A 63 -10.54 -18.60 7.40
N ASP A 64 -11.63 -18.12 8.01
CA ASP A 64 -12.83 -17.60 7.35
C ASP A 64 -12.55 -16.34 6.51
N GLU A 65 -11.79 -15.40 7.07
CA GLU A 65 -11.38 -14.17 6.38
C GLU A 65 -10.40 -14.48 5.24
N THR A 66 -9.53 -15.48 5.43
CA THR A 66 -8.55 -15.90 4.42
C THR A 66 -9.21 -16.43 3.15
N ALA A 67 -10.24 -17.28 3.27
CA ALA A 67 -10.96 -17.79 2.12
C ALA A 67 -11.67 -16.66 1.35
N THR A 68 -12.24 -15.69 2.08
CA THR A 68 -12.89 -14.53 1.48
C THR A 68 -11.90 -13.61 0.76
N PHE A 69 -10.73 -13.39 1.36
CA PHE A 69 -9.64 -12.63 0.77
C PHE A 69 -9.16 -13.24 -0.55
N ARG A 70 -8.87 -14.55 -0.58
CA ARG A 70 -8.42 -15.24 -1.80
C ARG A 70 -9.41 -15.09 -2.94
N ARG A 71 -10.71 -15.35 -2.69
CA ARG A 71 -11.75 -15.18 -3.72
C ARG A 71 -11.80 -13.76 -4.29
N ARG A 72 -11.59 -12.73 -3.46
CA ARG A 72 -11.56 -11.33 -3.91
C ARG A 72 -10.34 -11.04 -4.78
N VAL A 73 -9.17 -11.54 -4.38
CA VAL A 73 -7.92 -11.38 -5.14
C VAL A 73 -8.01 -12.11 -6.49
N GLU A 74 -8.48 -13.36 -6.48
CA GLU A 74 -8.67 -14.17 -7.69
C GLU A 74 -9.66 -13.51 -8.65
N ALA A 75 -10.80 -13.02 -8.15
CA ALA A 75 -11.79 -12.33 -8.97
C ALA A 75 -11.29 -10.99 -9.54
N ALA A 76 -10.38 -10.31 -8.84
CA ALA A 76 -9.78 -9.06 -9.31
C ALA A 76 -8.78 -9.28 -10.45
N GLY A 77 -8.13 -10.44 -10.52
CA GLY A 77 -7.25 -10.80 -11.63
C GLY A 77 -6.06 -9.86 -11.82
N PHE A 78 -5.37 -9.48 -10.74
CA PHE A 78 -4.30 -8.48 -10.78
C PHE A 78 -3.13 -8.90 -11.67
N ASP A 79 -2.70 -7.99 -12.56
CA ASP A 79 -1.52 -8.19 -13.40
C ASP A 79 -0.20 -8.03 -12.62
N LEU A 80 -0.17 -7.08 -11.68
CA LEU A 80 1.02 -6.68 -10.93
C LEU A 80 0.68 -6.47 -9.45
N ALA A 81 1.55 -6.96 -8.57
CA ALA A 81 1.50 -6.63 -7.15
C ALA A 81 2.77 -5.89 -6.68
N LEU A 82 2.60 -4.86 -5.85
CA LEU A 82 3.70 -4.06 -5.31
C LEU A 82 3.77 -4.24 -3.79
N GLN A 83 4.88 -4.77 -3.30
CA GLN A 83 5.17 -4.88 -1.89
C GLN A 83 5.72 -3.53 -1.40
N LEU A 84 4.87 -2.73 -0.74
CA LEU A 84 5.22 -1.41 -0.20
C LEU A 84 5.28 -1.39 1.34
N HIS A 85 5.66 -2.52 1.96
CA HIS A 85 5.62 -2.67 3.43
C HIS A 85 6.78 -3.49 4.00
N GLY A 86 7.75 -2.79 4.59
CA GLY A 86 8.92 -3.41 5.21
C GLY A 86 9.90 -4.02 4.20
N ASN A 87 10.87 -4.77 4.71
CA ASN A 87 12.01 -5.30 3.94
C ASN A 87 11.75 -6.61 3.18
N GLY A 88 10.52 -7.11 3.19
CA GLY A 88 10.13 -8.32 2.48
C GLY A 88 10.23 -9.62 3.27
N SER A 89 10.81 -9.65 4.48
CA SER A 89 10.99 -10.90 5.26
C SER A 89 9.70 -11.69 5.48
N HIS A 90 8.57 -11.00 5.66
CA HIS A 90 7.24 -11.61 5.80
C HIS A 90 6.30 -11.25 4.65
N SER A 91 6.40 -10.01 4.13
CA SER A 91 5.48 -9.48 3.12
C SER A 91 5.68 -10.08 1.72
N ASN A 92 6.88 -10.58 1.38
CA ASN A 92 7.13 -11.19 0.07
C ASN A 92 6.34 -12.48 -0.12
N GLY A 93 6.19 -13.31 0.93
CA GLY A 93 5.39 -14.53 0.86
C GLY A 93 3.91 -14.24 0.60
N VAL A 94 3.40 -13.14 1.16
CA VAL A 94 2.02 -12.68 0.90
C VAL A 94 1.87 -12.28 -0.56
N VAL A 95 2.76 -11.42 -1.06
CA VAL A 95 2.66 -10.84 -2.40
C VAL A 95 2.87 -11.89 -3.48
N ALA A 96 3.85 -12.79 -3.31
CA ALA A 96 4.05 -13.93 -4.21
C ALA A 96 2.83 -14.87 -4.22
N GLY A 97 2.12 -14.98 -3.11
CA GLY A 97 0.91 -15.81 -2.97
C GLY A 97 -0.37 -15.20 -3.56
N LEU A 98 -0.34 -13.97 -4.10
CA LEU A 98 -1.50 -13.33 -4.72
C LEU A 98 -1.85 -13.88 -6.11
N GLY A 99 -0.93 -14.65 -6.73
CA GLY A 99 -1.15 -15.23 -8.06
C GLY A 99 -1.10 -14.21 -9.20
N THR A 100 -0.43 -13.07 -9.01
CA THR A 100 -0.23 -12.07 -10.06
C THR A 100 0.80 -12.52 -11.09
N ARG A 101 0.74 -11.94 -12.29
CA ARG A 101 1.70 -12.27 -13.37
C ARG A 101 3.12 -11.82 -13.06
N ALA A 102 3.23 -10.69 -12.36
CA ALA A 102 4.48 -10.16 -11.85
C ALA A 102 4.26 -9.54 -10.47
N TRP A 103 5.34 -9.39 -9.72
CA TRP A 103 5.33 -8.59 -8.51
C TRP A 103 6.70 -7.93 -8.28
N ALA A 104 6.68 -6.84 -7.52
CA ALA A 104 7.88 -6.11 -7.13
C ALA A 104 7.95 -5.92 -5.62
N GLY A 105 9.15 -5.96 -5.06
CA GLY A 105 9.36 -5.76 -3.63
C GLY A 105 10.83 -5.70 -3.23
N PHE A 106 11.06 -5.43 -1.96
CA PHE A 106 12.40 -5.48 -1.37
C PHE A 106 12.73 -6.85 -0.80
N HIS A 107 14.02 -7.14 -0.66
CA HIS A 107 14.49 -8.26 0.16
C HIS A 107 15.64 -7.81 1.07
N PRO A 108 15.86 -8.48 2.23
CA PRO A 108 16.92 -8.07 3.15
C PRO A 108 18.33 -8.23 2.55
N PRO A 109 19.32 -7.44 3.01
CA PRO A 109 20.72 -7.64 2.65
C PRO A 109 21.20 -9.06 2.99
N GLY A 110 22.03 -9.65 2.13
CA GLY A 110 22.54 -11.01 2.31
C GLY A 110 21.51 -12.14 2.09
N VAL A 111 20.25 -11.80 1.81
CA VAL A 111 19.20 -12.76 1.42
C VAL A 111 19.11 -12.82 -0.11
N ARG A 112 18.97 -14.03 -0.65
CA ARG A 112 18.79 -14.25 -2.10
C ARG A 112 17.53 -13.52 -2.59
N ALA A 113 17.65 -12.86 -3.73
CA ALA A 113 16.53 -12.21 -4.39
C ALA A 113 15.40 -13.24 -4.68
N PRO A 114 14.12 -12.88 -4.50
CA PRO A 114 13.00 -13.76 -4.83
C PRO A 114 12.97 -14.09 -6.32
N ASP A 115 12.74 -15.35 -6.67
CA ASP A 115 12.66 -15.78 -8.07
C ASP A 115 11.43 -15.17 -8.76
N GLY A 116 11.63 -14.65 -9.98
CA GLY A 116 10.56 -14.09 -10.81
C GLY A 116 10.00 -12.73 -10.35
N ALA A 117 10.61 -12.11 -9.33
CA ALA A 117 10.22 -10.79 -8.83
C ALA A 117 11.09 -9.66 -9.40
N TYR A 118 10.49 -8.50 -9.57
CA TYR A 118 11.21 -7.24 -9.75
C TYR A 118 11.68 -6.74 -8.39
N SER A 119 12.89 -7.10 -7.97
CA SER A 119 13.32 -6.86 -6.59
C SER A 119 14.65 -6.13 -6.45
N ALA A 120 14.77 -5.38 -5.37
CA ALA A 120 16.01 -4.75 -4.92
C ALA A 120 16.32 -5.10 -3.46
N VAL A 121 17.59 -4.96 -3.08
CA VAL A 121 18.00 -5.02 -1.67
C VAL A 121 17.33 -3.86 -0.93
N TYR A 122 16.81 -4.12 0.26
CA TYR A 122 16.19 -3.10 1.10
C TYR A 122 17.21 -2.00 1.46
N PRO A 123 16.97 -0.73 1.08
CA PRO A 123 17.92 0.35 1.34
C PRO A 123 17.85 0.80 2.81
N GLU A 124 18.65 0.13 3.64
CA GLU A 124 18.81 0.49 5.04
C GLU A 124 19.31 1.93 5.19
N GLY A 125 18.71 2.70 6.12
CA GLY A 125 19.11 4.08 6.39
C GLY A 125 18.42 5.15 5.53
N GLU A 126 17.68 4.79 4.48
CA GLU A 126 16.88 5.77 3.72
C GLU A 126 15.54 6.09 4.40
N PRO A 127 14.97 7.30 4.24
CA PRO A 127 13.60 7.59 4.64
C PRO A 127 12.60 6.69 3.91
N GLU A 128 11.55 6.23 4.61
CA GLU A 128 10.55 5.30 4.06
C GLU A 128 10.00 5.74 2.70
N VAL A 129 9.65 7.03 2.55
CA VAL A 129 9.19 7.61 1.28
C VAL A 129 10.16 7.32 0.13
N ARG A 130 11.47 7.47 0.35
CA ARG A 130 12.48 7.25 -0.68
C ARG A 130 12.65 5.78 -1.00
N ARG A 131 12.54 4.89 0.00
CA ARG A 131 12.51 3.44 -0.24
C ARG A 131 11.37 3.08 -1.18
N LEU A 132 10.16 3.55 -0.88
CA LEU A 132 8.98 3.22 -1.70
C LEU A 132 9.08 3.79 -3.11
N LEU A 133 9.64 5.00 -3.28
CA LEU A 133 9.92 5.57 -4.60
C LEU A 133 11.03 4.83 -5.35
N HIS A 134 12.04 4.31 -4.66
CA HIS A 134 13.09 3.49 -5.26
C HIS A 134 12.51 2.20 -5.89
N LEU A 135 11.53 1.58 -5.21
CA LEU A 135 10.86 0.41 -5.79
C LEU A 135 10.12 0.75 -7.10
N LEU A 136 9.51 1.93 -7.18
CA LEU A 136 8.87 2.38 -8.41
C LEU A 136 9.87 2.72 -9.51
N ALA A 137 11.02 3.31 -9.13
CA ALA A 137 12.10 3.57 -10.07
C ALA A 137 12.66 2.27 -10.69
N LEU A 138 12.70 1.17 -9.93
CA LEU A 138 13.07 -0.16 -10.44
C LEU A 138 12.12 -0.66 -11.53
N LEU A 139 10.86 -0.20 -11.53
CA LEU A 139 9.87 -0.47 -12.57
C LEU A 139 9.86 0.59 -13.69
N GLY A 140 10.81 1.52 -13.69
CA GLY A 140 10.89 2.62 -14.66
C GLY A 140 9.86 3.74 -14.43
N ILE A 141 9.23 3.78 -13.25
CA ILE A 141 8.21 4.79 -12.92
C ILE A 141 8.90 5.99 -12.23
N PRO A 142 8.88 7.19 -12.82
CA PRO A 142 9.52 8.35 -12.24
C PRO A 142 8.70 8.93 -11.06
N ALA A 143 9.40 9.35 -10.00
CA ALA A 143 8.79 10.02 -8.86
C ALA A 143 8.07 11.31 -9.26
N GLN A 144 7.00 11.64 -8.54
CA GLN A 144 6.20 12.87 -8.72
C GLN A 144 6.31 13.78 -7.48
N GLY A 145 7.52 13.83 -6.89
CA GLY A 145 7.81 14.49 -5.62
C GLY A 145 7.78 13.53 -4.41
N GLU A 146 8.25 14.03 -3.26
CA GLU A 146 8.34 13.28 -1.98
C GLU A 146 7.33 13.75 -0.92
N ALA A 147 6.51 14.76 -1.24
CA ALA A 147 5.65 15.42 -0.26
C ALA A 147 4.56 14.48 0.28
N LEU A 148 4.40 14.42 1.60
CA LEU A 148 3.24 13.75 2.20
C LEU A 148 1.99 14.60 1.98
N GLU A 149 0.86 13.95 1.72
CA GLU A 149 -0.42 14.64 1.55
C GLU A 149 -1.45 14.08 2.51
N PHE A 150 -2.31 14.96 3.01
CA PHE A 150 -3.50 14.57 3.76
C PHE A 150 -4.69 15.37 3.21
N PRO A 151 -5.33 14.93 2.11
CA PRO A 151 -6.52 15.59 1.58
C PRO A 151 -7.65 15.61 2.60
N ILE A 152 -8.11 16.82 2.95
CA ILE A 152 -9.27 17.06 3.80
C ILE A 152 -10.44 17.41 2.88
N ALA A 153 -11.55 16.68 2.99
CA ALA A 153 -12.72 16.94 2.17
C ALA A 153 -13.35 18.29 2.55
N PRO A 154 -13.93 19.02 1.58
CA PRO A 154 -14.65 20.27 1.87
C PRO A 154 -15.74 20.12 2.95
N ASP A 155 -16.34 18.94 3.03
CA ASP A 155 -17.39 18.60 3.99
C ASP A 155 -16.85 18.52 5.43
N GLU A 156 -15.62 18.05 5.61
CA GLU A 156 -14.95 18.00 6.90
C GLU A 156 -14.64 19.41 7.42
N TRP A 157 -14.30 20.35 6.53
CA TRP A 157 -14.16 21.76 6.89
C TRP A 157 -15.48 22.37 7.34
N ARG A 158 -16.59 22.06 6.65
CA ARG A 158 -17.93 22.53 7.03
C ARG A 158 -18.36 21.97 8.37
N GLU A 159 -18.10 20.69 8.62
CA GLU A 159 -18.42 20.07 9.91
C GLU A 159 -17.56 20.62 11.04
N SER A 160 -16.25 20.86 10.80
CA SER A 160 -15.39 21.52 11.78
C SER A 160 -15.91 22.91 12.16
N ALA A 161 -16.35 23.71 11.17
CA ALA A 161 -16.93 25.02 11.43
C ALA A 161 -18.21 24.93 12.28
N ARG A 162 -19.11 23.99 11.97
CA ARG A 162 -20.33 23.74 12.75
C ARG A 162 -20.03 23.32 14.19
N LEU A 163 -19.04 22.45 14.40
CA LEU A 163 -18.64 22.00 15.74
C LEU A 163 -18.03 23.14 16.55
N ARG A 164 -17.21 23.99 15.92
CA ARG A 164 -16.64 25.18 16.56
C ARG A 164 -17.73 26.15 17.02
N GLU A 165 -18.69 26.45 16.16
CA GLU A 165 -19.85 27.28 16.51
C GLU A 165 -20.68 26.68 17.66
N ARG A 166 -20.92 25.36 17.62
CA ARG A 166 -21.73 24.65 18.62
C ARG A 166 -21.07 24.60 20.00
N PHE A 167 -19.74 24.49 20.06
CA PHE A 167 -19.00 24.28 21.31
C PHE A 167 -18.12 25.47 21.74
N GLY A 168 -18.13 26.57 20.97
CA GLY A 168 -17.39 27.80 21.31
C GLY A 168 -15.87 27.67 21.20
N LEU A 169 -15.36 26.89 20.22
CA LEU A 169 -13.93 26.64 19.96
C LEU A 169 -13.34 27.56 18.88
#